data_AF-A0A3C0GQW4-F1
#
_entry.id   AF-A0A3C0GQW4-F1
#
_cell.length_a   1.000
_cell.length_b   1.000
_cell.length_c   1.000
_cell.angle_alpha   90.00
_cell.angle_beta   90.00
_cell.angle_gamma   90.00
#
_symmetry.space_group_name_H-M   'P 1'
#
loop_
_entity.id
_entity.type
_entity.pdbx_description
1 polymer ?
#
loop_
_entity_poly.entity_id
_entity_poly.type
_entity_poly.pdbx_seq_one_letter_code
_entity_poly.pdbx_strand_id
1 'polypeptide(L)'
;QVVAMTPGGYVIGERSLVADRGPMTFEGHPSNVQALRQAGDLPAVQRLNWFNRGFMRARVVDGQLQLSDLRMGLEPDYTFTFAVARADGERWVAITPQQLRPAYEGEQGRAMLKRRFAGMWQRIWHAPATNGAIAPKAGWTETP
;
A
#
# COMPACT_ATOMS: atom_id res chain seq x y z
N GLN A 1 -6.18 -11.03 0.10
CA GLN A 1 -5.61 -9.86 0.79
C GLN A 1 -6.74 -8.93 1.20
N VAL A 2 -6.59 -8.23 2.30
CA VAL A 2 -7.48 -7.17 2.78
C VAL A 2 -6.62 -5.93 3.02
N VAL A 3 -7.14 -4.76 2.65
CA VAL A 3 -6.49 -3.47 2.93
C VAL A 3 -7.46 -2.59 3.70
N ALA A 4 -6.98 -1.90 4.73
CA ALA A 4 -7.75 -0.89 5.44
C ALA A 4 -6.93 0.37 5.66
N MET A 5 -7.53 1.54 5.43
CA MET A 5 -6.90 2.83 5.66
C MET A 5 -6.83 3.13 7.16
N THR A 6 -5.78 3.82 7.59
CA THR A 6 -5.61 4.31 8.97
C THR A 6 -5.27 5.80 8.94
N PRO A 7 -5.38 6.52 10.08
CA PRO A 7 -5.02 7.93 10.13
C PRO A 7 -3.58 8.26 9.71
N GLY A 8 -2.64 7.30 9.83
CA GLY A 8 -1.23 7.46 9.48
C GLY A 8 -0.77 6.69 8.25
N GLY A 9 -1.67 5.94 7.59
CA GLY A 9 -1.29 5.04 6.51
C GLY A 9 -2.36 4.02 6.19
N TYR A 10 -1.98 2.76 6.15
CA TYR A 10 -2.86 1.64 5.87
C TYR A 10 -2.33 0.37 6.54
N VAL A 11 -3.20 -0.62 6.66
CA VAL A 11 -2.82 -1.96 7.07
C VAL A 11 -3.13 -2.95 5.94
N ILE A 12 -2.29 -3.96 5.81
CA ILE A 12 -2.48 -5.10 4.91
C ILE A 12 -2.68 -6.36 5.76
N GLY A 13 -3.75 -7.09 5.48
CA GLY A 13 -3.97 -8.44 5.97
C GLY A 13 -3.85 -9.43 4.82
N GLU A 14 -3.04 -10.47 5.00
CA GLU A 14 -2.93 -11.55 4.04
C GLU A 14 -3.31 -12.89 4.69
N ARG A 15 -4.10 -13.71 3.99
CA ARG A 15 -4.57 -15.00 4.51
C ARG A 15 -4.56 -16.09 3.45
N SER A 16 -3.97 -17.23 3.78
CA SER A 16 -4.14 -18.50 3.07
C SER A 16 -5.37 -19.22 3.60
N LEU A 17 -6.29 -19.59 2.72
CA LEU A 17 -7.47 -20.40 3.09
C LEU A 17 -7.09 -21.84 3.44
N VAL A 18 -5.93 -22.31 2.96
CA VAL A 18 -5.45 -23.68 3.17
C VAL A 18 -4.72 -23.81 4.51
N ALA A 19 -3.83 -22.84 4.80
CA ALA A 19 -2.92 -22.93 5.93
C ALA A 19 -3.37 -22.14 7.17
N ASP A 20 -4.08 -21.01 7.01
CA ASP A 20 -4.33 -20.10 8.13
C ASP A 20 -5.67 -20.41 8.85
N ARG A 21 -5.59 -20.84 10.10
CA ARG A 21 -6.75 -21.23 10.93
C ARG A 21 -7.16 -20.21 12.01
N GLY A 22 -6.30 -19.24 12.34
CA GLY A 22 -6.55 -18.23 13.38
C GLY A 22 -7.18 -16.91 12.87
N PRO A 23 -7.32 -15.89 13.73
CA PRO A 23 -7.70 -14.54 13.33
C PRO A 23 -6.76 -13.96 12.25
N MET A 24 -7.26 -13.06 11.41
CA MET A 24 -6.42 -12.38 10.42
C MET A 24 -5.47 -11.41 11.12
N THR A 25 -4.18 -11.51 10.81
CA THR A 25 -3.16 -10.57 11.26
C THR A 25 -3.01 -9.44 10.24
N PHE A 26 -2.76 -8.23 10.72
CA PHE A 26 -2.58 -7.04 9.90
C PHE A 26 -1.20 -6.44 10.14
N GLU A 27 -0.51 -6.11 9.05
CA GLU A 27 0.75 -5.39 9.04
C GLU A 27 0.50 -3.91 8.70
N GLY A 28 1.12 -2.99 9.44
CA GLY A 28 0.96 -1.55 9.24
C GLY A 28 2.02 -0.96 8.32
N HIS A 29 1.59 -0.10 7.40
CA HIS A 29 2.46 0.60 6.47
C HIS A 29 2.21 2.12 6.52
N PRO A 30 3.27 2.94 6.58
CA PRO A 30 3.12 4.39 6.63
C PRO A 30 2.69 4.97 5.28
N SER A 31 1.98 6.08 5.32
CA SER A 31 1.68 6.94 4.18
C SER A 31 1.98 8.38 4.55
N ASN A 32 2.45 9.19 3.61
CA ASN A 32 2.61 10.62 3.83
C ASN A 32 1.24 11.33 3.74
N VAL A 33 0.40 11.11 4.76
CA VAL A 33 -0.97 11.64 4.87
C VAL A 33 -0.99 13.16 4.90
N GLN A 34 0.06 13.80 5.40
CA GLN A 34 0.20 15.25 5.39
C GLN A 34 0.37 15.77 3.96
N ALA A 35 1.31 15.22 3.20
CA ALA A 35 1.52 15.60 1.81
C ALA A 35 0.27 15.35 0.95
N LEU A 36 -0.40 14.20 1.15
CA LEU A 36 -1.66 13.89 0.47
C LEU A 36 -2.75 14.94 0.76
N ARG A 37 -2.87 15.38 2.02
CA ARG A 37 -3.84 16.41 2.41
C ARG A 37 -3.50 17.77 1.83
N GLN A 38 -2.24 18.19 1.89
CA GLN A 38 -1.78 19.46 1.33
C GLN A 38 -1.96 19.53 -0.19
N ALA A 39 -1.84 18.41 -0.89
CA ALA A 39 -2.04 18.29 -2.32
C ALA A 39 -3.50 17.95 -2.72
N GLY A 40 -4.44 17.92 -1.76
CA GLY A 40 -5.81 17.44 -1.98
C GLY A 40 -6.61 18.23 -3.02
N ASP A 41 -6.25 19.49 -3.23
CA ASP A 41 -6.91 20.37 -4.21
C ASP A 41 -6.36 20.22 -5.63
N LEU A 42 -5.30 19.41 -5.83
CA LEU A 42 -4.74 19.19 -7.15
C LEU A 42 -5.67 18.28 -7.98
N PRO A 43 -5.99 18.62 -9.24
CA PRO A 43 -6.92 17.84 -10.06
C PRO A 43 -6.55 16.36 -10.22
N ALA A 44 -5.25 16.06 -10.31
CA ALA A 44 -4.75 14.68 -10.40
C ALA A 44 -5.03 13.88 -9.12
N VAL A 45 -4.89 14.52 -7.96
CA VAL A 45 -5.14 13.90 -6.64
C VAL A 45 -6.63 13.64 -6.47
N GLN A 46 -7.49 14.61 -6.80
CA GLN A 46 -8.94 14.44 -6.74
C GLN A 46 -9.44 13.33 -7.67
N ARG A 47 -8.92 13.27 -8.91
CA ARG A 47 -9.26 12.22 -9.87
C ARG A 47 -8.86 10.83 -9.39
N LEU A 48 -7.65 10.71 -8.85
CA LEU A 48 -7.18 9.45 -8.25
C LEU A 48 -8.05 9.08 -7.06
N ASN A 49 -8.34 10.01 -6.16
CA ASN A 49 -9.21 9.78 -4.99
C ASN A 49 -10.61 9.31 -5.37
N TRP A 50 -11.21 9.92 -6.40
CA TRP A 50 -12.49 9.50 -6.93
C TRP A 50 -12.43 8.07 -7.50
N PHE A 51 -11.38 7.76 -8.27
CA PHE A 51 -11.21 6.47 -8.94
C PHE A 51 -10.92 5.33 -7.95
N ASN A 52 -10.03 5.57 -6.99
CA ASN A 52 -9.58 4.58 -6.02
C ASN A 52 -10.36 4.59 -4.71
N ARG A 53 -11.31 5.50 -4.56
CA ARG A 53 -12.14 5.67 -3.35
C ARG A 53 -11.32 5.91 -2.08
N GLY A 54 -10.15 6.55 -2.22
CA GLY A 54 -9.24 6.85 -1.10
C GLY A 54 -8.26 5.72 -0.75
N PHE A 55 -8.30 4.59 -1.44
CA PHE A 55 -7.34 3.49 -1.25
C PHE A 55 -6.03 3.78 -1.98
N MET A 56 -5.22 4.68 -1.42
CA MET A 56 -3.90 4.98 -1.93
C MET A 56 -2.87 5.27 -0.86
N ARG A 57 -1.62 4.95 -1.18
CA ARG A 57 -0.44 5.39 -0.42
C ARG A 57 0.14 6.64 -1.07
N ALA A 58 0.51 7.61 -0.25
CA ALA A 58 1.34 8.75 -0.64
C ALA A 58 2.78 8.56 -0.17
N ARG A 59 3.74 8.83 -1.05
CA ARG A 59 5.17 8.91 -0.73
C ARG A 59 5.76 10.18 -1.32
N VAL A 60 6.77 10.72 -0.65
CA VAL A 60 7.61 11.79 -1.19
C VAL A 60 8.95 11.18 -1.51
N VAL A 61 9.32 11.21 -2.78
CA VAL A 61 10.57 10.62 -3.29
C VAL A 61 11.17 11.63 -4.25
N ASP A 62 12.42 12.02 -4.02
CA ASP A 62 13.14 13.00 -4.85
C ASP A 62 12.35 14.31 -5.09
N GLY A 63 11.67 14.78 -4.04
CA GLY A 63 10.84 15.98 -4.08
C GLY A 63 9.52 15.82 -4.87
N GLN A 64 9.18 14.62 -5.34
CA GLN A 64 7.91 14.34 -6.02
C GLN A 64 6.92 13.66 -5.08
N LEU A 65 5.67 14.10 -5.12
CA LEU A 65 4.55 13.39 -4.51
C LEU A 65 4.12 12.25 -5.43
N GLN A 66 4.34 11.03 -4.97
CA GLN A 66 3.94 9.80 -5.64
C GLN A 66 2.73 9.18 -4.96
N LEU A 67 1.71 8.85 -5.74
CA LEU A 67 0.49 8.19 -5.29
C LEU A 67 0.39 6.79 -5.87
N SER A 68 0.25 5.78 -5.02
CA SER A 68 0.08 4.37 -5.40
C SER A 68 -1.34 3.89 -5.08
N ASP A 69 -2.06 3.33 -6.05
CA ASP A 69 -3.38 2.68 -5.82
C ASP A 69 -3.16 1.36 -5.08
N LEU A 70 -3.77 1.22 -3.89
CA LEU A 70 -3.60 0.05 -3.02
C LEU A 70 -4.46 -1.14 -3.43
N ARG A 71 -5.41 -0.97 -4.35
CA ARG A 71 -6.29 -2.05 -4.83
C ARG A 71 -5.65 -2.88 -5.94
N MET A 72 -4.63 -2.33 -6.60
CA MET A 72 -4.00 -2.90 -7.78
C MET A 72 -2.49 -3.01 -7.57
N GLY A 73 -2.10 -4.09 -6.88
CA GLY A 73 -0.72 -4.39 -6.52
C GLY A 73 -0.64 -5.08 -5.16
N LEU A 74 0.56 -5.49 -4.77
CA LEU A 74 0.87 -6.03 -3.44
C LEU A 74 2.10 -5.28 -2.94
N GLU A 75 2.18 -4.97 -1.65
CA GLU A 75 3.39 -4.36 -1.09
C GLU A 75 4.63 -5.23 -1.39
N PRO A 76 5.77 -4.65 -1.84
CA PRO A 76 6.04 -3.23 -2.08
C PRO A 76 5.69 -2.69 -3.48
N ASP A 77 5.13 -3.55 -4.33
CA ASP A 77 5.00 -3.43 -5.78
C ASP A 77 3.59 -3.05 -6.22
N TYR A 78 3.35 -1.74 -6.27
CA TYR A 78 2.12 -1.19 -6.82
C TYR A 78 2.30 -0.88 -8.30
N THR A 79 1.56 -1.59 -9.14
CA THR A 79 1.58 -1.45 -10.61
C THR A 79 1.09 -0.08 -11.06
N PHE A 80 0.27 0.58 -10.23
CA PHE A 80 -0.30 1.89 -10.48
C PHE A 80 0.25 2.90 -9.48
N THR A 81 1.45 3.40 -9.79
CA THR A 81 2.06 4.51 -9.06
C THR A 81 2.19 5.71 -10.00
N PHE A 82 1.82 6.90 -9.53
CA PHE A 82 1.87 8.13 -10.32
C PHE A 82 2.60 9.24 -9.56
N ALA A 83 3.58 9.88 -10.18
CA ALA A 83 4.07 11.18 -9.72
C ALA A 83 3.08 12.27 -10.16
N VAL A 84 2.53 13.03 -9.22
CA VAL A 84 1.42 13.98 -9.47
C VAL A 84 1.76 15.43 -9.14
N ALA A 85 2.76 15.65 -8.27
CA ALA A 85 3.22 16.98 -7.91
C ALA A 85 4.71 16.99 -7.58
N ARG A 86 5.31 18.17 -7.59
CA ARG A 86 6.66 18.43 -7.08
C ARG A 86 6.59 19.43 -5.93
N ALA A 87 7.46 19.27 -4.95
CA ALA A 87 7.61 20.20 -3.85
C ALA A 87 8.19 21.54 -4.34
N ASP A 88 7.59 22.64 -3.90
CA ASP A 88 8.07 24.01 -4.06
C ASP A 88 7.96 24.71 -2.70
N GLY A 89 9.07 24.68 -1.94
CA GLY A 89 9.06 25.03 -0.52
C GLY A 89 8.10 24.13 0.28
N GLU A 90 7.13 24.74 0.94
CA GLU A 90 6.07 24.03 1.70
C GLU A 90 4.84 23.68 0.87
N ARG A 91 4.82 24.02 -0.43
CA ARG A 91 3.67 23.83 -1.32
C ARG A 91 3.91 22.71 -2.31
N TRP A 92 2.81 22.18 -2.83
CA TRP A 92 2.82 21.20 -3.92
C TRP A 92 2.40 21.88 -5.22
N VAL A 93 3.25 21.82 -6.23
CA VAL A 93 2.94 22.29 -7.58
C VAL A 93 2.59 21.09 -8.44
N ALA A 94 1.42 21.12 -9.07
CA ALA A 94 0.98 20.06 -9.96
C ALA A 94 1.96 19.88 -11.13
N ILE A 95 2.24 18.62 -11.47
CA ILE A 95 2.94 18.26 -12.70
C ILE A 95 1.99 17.46 -13.58
N THR A 96 2.33 17.33 -14.87
CA THR A 96 1.66 16.32 -15.72
C THR A 96 1.85 14.96 -15.07
N PRO A 97 0.78 14.21 -14.72
CA PRO A 97 0.92 12.94 -14.02
C PRO A 97 1.76 11.95 -14.82
N GLN A 98 2.79 11.40 -14.19
CA GLN A 98 3.67 10.43 -14.80
C GLN A 98 3.47 9.08 -14.13
N GLN A 99 3.09 8.05 -14.90
CA GLN A 99 3.00 6.70 -14.39
C GLN A 99 4.40 6.13 -14.18
N LEU A 100 4.71 5.81 -12.93
CA LEU A 100 5.93 5.13 -12.53
C LEU A 100 5.67 3.62 -12.61
N ARG A 101 6.41 2.94 -13.48
CA ARG A 101 6.39 1.48 -13.54
C ARG A 101 7.36 0.92 -12.49
N PRO A 102 6.97 -0.13 -11.74
CA PRO A 102 7.92 -0.80 -10.85
C PRO A 102 9.10 -1.35 -11.66
N ALA A 103 10.30 -1.31 -11.06
CA ALA A 103 11.59 -1.61 -11.68
C ALA A 103 11.81 -3.11 -11.97
N TYR A 104 10.85 -3.77 -12.62
CA TYR A 104 10.93 -5.17 -13.02
C TYR A 104 11.53 -5.39 -14.41
N GLU A 105 11.87 -4.31 -15.12
CA GLU A 105 12.52 -4.37 -16.42
C GLU A 105 14.03 -4.61 -16.22
N GLY A 106 14.46 -5.86 -16.44
CA GLY A 106 15.86 -6.28 -16.35
C GLY A 106 16.07 -7.62 -15.63
N GLU A 107 17.27 -8.16 -15.70
CA GLU A 107 17.62 -9.47 -15.10
C GLU A 107 17.45 -9.48 -13.57
N GLN A 108 17.75 -8.35 -12.92
CA GLN A 108 17.54 -8.15 -11.47
C GLN A 108 16.05 -8.14 -11.10
N GLY A 109 15.20 -7.54 -11.94
CA GLY A 109 13.74 -7.57 -11.78
C GLY A 109 13.17 -8.99 -11.85
N ARG A 110 13.65 -9.80 -12.80
CA ARG A 110 13.24 -11.22 -12.93
C ARG A 110 13.65 -12.06 -11.73
N ALA A 111 14.84 -11.84 -11.17
CA ALA A 111 15.30 -12.52 -9.97
C ALA A 111 14.46 -12.15 -8.73
N MET A 112 14.12 -10.87 -8.57
CA MET A 112 13.24 -10.39 -7.52
C MET A 112 11.84 -11.00 -7.65
N LEU A 113 11.29 -11.05 -8.86
CA LEU A 113 10.00 -11.67 -9.14
C LEU A 113 9.98 -13.17 -8.77
N LYS A 114 11.02 -13.94 -9.14
CA LYS A 114 11.14 -15.35 -8.75
C LYS A 114 11.14 -15.56 -7.24
N ARG A 115 11.90 -14.74 -6.48
CA ARG A 115 11.93 -14.81 -5.01
C ARG A 115 10.54 -14.51 -4.41
N ARG A 116 9.81 -13.55 -4.97
CA ARG A 116 8.44 -13.23 -4.54
C ARG A 116 7.47 -14.37 -4.80
N PHE A 117 7.52 -14.98 -5.99
CA PHE A 117 6.73 -16.17 -6.29
C PHE A 117 7.01 -17.32 -5.33
N ALA A 118 8.28 -17.58 -5.01
CA ALA A 118 8.64 -18.62 -4.04
C ALA A 118 8.07 -18.33 -2.65
N GLY A 119 8.14 -17.08 -2.17
CA GLY A 119 7.56 -16.67 -0.89
C GLY A 119 6.03 -16.80 -0.85
N MET A 120 5.35 -16.39 -1.93
CA MET A 120 3.90 -16.55 -2.06
C MET A 120 3.49 -18.02 -2.07
N TRP A 121 4.23 -18.88 -2.78
CA TRP A 121 3.97 -20.32 -2.77
C TRP A 121 4.17 -20.94 -1.39
N GLN A 122 5.21 -20.53 -0.65
CA GLN A 122 5.38 -20.96 0.74
C GLN A 122 4.19 -20.55 1.61
N ARG A 123 3.70 -19.31 1.50
CA ARG A 123 2.53 -18.79 2.24
C ARG A 123 1.22 -19.52 1.95
N ILE A 124 1.04 -20.05 0.73
CA ILE A 124 -0.15 -20.85 0.41
C ILE A 124 -0.19 -22.11 1.27
N TRP A 125 0.95 -22.78 1.42
CA TRP A 125 1.03 -24.09 2.08
C TRP A 125 1.44 -24.06 3.55
N HIS A 126 2.04 -22.96 4.02
CA HIS A 126 2.54 -22.81 5.39
C HIS A 126 1.97 -21.57 6.06
N ALA A 127 1.46 -21.74 7.28
CA ALA A 127 1.05 -20.64 8.12
C ALA A 127 2.30 -19.87 8.60
N PRO A 128 2.26 -18.53 8.68
CA PRO A 128 3.35 -17.75 9.24
C PRO A 128 3.51 -18.07 10.73
N ALA A 129 4.75 -18.12 11.21
CA ALA A 129 5.01 -18.14 12.65
C ALA A 129 4.42 -16.85 13.24
N THR A 130 3.45 -16.98 14.15
CA THR A 130 2.79 -15.84 14.81
C THR A 130 3.82 -15.00 15.55
N ASN A 131 4.29 -13.92 14.92
CA ASN A 131 5.10 -12.89 15.56
C ASN A 131 4.29 -11.58 15.58
N GLY A 132 3.72 -11.27 16.75
CA GLY A 132 3.10 -9.98 17.03
C GLY A 132 1.71 -9.79 16.42
N ALA A 133 0.71 -10.49 16.95
CA ALA A 133 -0.67 -10.06 16.77
C ALA A 133 -0.84 -8.65 17.38
N ILE A 134 -1.30 -7.69 16.58
CA ILE A 134 -1.91 -6.48 17.15
C ILE A 134 -3.14 -6.96 17.91
N ALA A 135 -3.07 -6.91 19.24
CA ALA A 135 -4.17 -7.34 20.09
C ALA A 135 -5.43 -6.55 19.71
N PRO A 136 -6.60 -7.22 19.63
CA PRO A 136 -7.85 -6.49 19.48
C PRO A 136 -7.95 -5.46 20.61
N LYS A 137 -8.28 -4.20 20.29
CA LYS A 137 -8.64 -3.22 21.32
C LYS A 137 -9.79 -3.83 22.14
N ALA A 138 -9.58 -3.90 23.46
CA ALA A 138 -10.60 -4.33 24.41
C ALA A 138 -11.91 -3.59 24.14
N GLY A 139 -12.97 -4.33 23.79
CA GLY A 139 -14.30 -3.75 23.55
C GLY A 139 -15.22 -4.52 22.61
N TRP A 140 -14.74 -5.49 21.83
CA TRP A 140 -15.62 -6.37 21.06
C TRP A 140 -16.02 -7.59 21.88
N THR A 141 -17.14 -7.49 22.59
CA THR A 141 -17.84 -8.66 23.13
C THR A 141 -18.91 -9.10 22.13
N GLU A 142 -18.62 -10.16 21.38
CA GLU A 142 -19.68 -10.94 20.73
C GLU A 142 -20.49 -11.60 21.85
N THR A 143 -21.77 -11.24 21.95
CA THR A 143 -22.74 -11.90 22.84
C THR A 143 -23.52 -12.92 21.98
N PRO A 144 -23.90 -14.10 22.51
CA PRO A 144 -24.23 -15.28 21.71
C PRO A 144 -25.44 -15.14 20.79
#